data_AF-A0A7D5RBG7-F1
#
_entry.id   AF-A0A7D5RBG7-F1
#
_cell.length_a   1.000
_cell.length_b   1.000
_cell.length_c   1.000
_cell.angle_alpha   90.00
_cell.angle_beta   90.00
_cell.angle_gamma   90.00
#
_symmetry.space_group_name_H-M   'P 1'
#
loop_
_entity.id
_entity.type
_entity.pdbx_description
1 polymer ?
#
loop_
_entity_poly.entity_id
_entity_poly.type
_entity_poly.pdbx_seq_one_letter_code
_entity_poly.pdbx_strand_id
1 'polypeptide(L)'
;MAMPMDYDGMRSDDSSERANSVDDYKVTCIRFIEDISHDYLAWVDYYKLPPEEDKKRRDRIAAVIEKTNEWIAKVAQTIKGVDVAMNDGIQKMAESTAGQPFQIGVFVNKQSGYTQSKPGIIDINVKAVGRDGKKTRIIEHYKGQNFRVESTAKVFIDETNVPVDEFDLMDVHLKLDATQAQQRDLISFTVTVAEMADGYESDKRGVSTIIHII
;
A
#
# COMPACT_ATOMS: atom_id res chain seq x y z
N MET A 1 -11.02 -17.84 5.29
CA MET A 1 -10.28 -18.13 6.54
C MET A 1 -10.23 -16.85 7.36
N ALA A 2 -10.61 -16.92 8.64
CA ALA A 2 -10.68 -15.75 9.52
C ALA A 2 -9.26 -15.36 9.99
N MET A 3 -8.85 -14.11 9.77
CA MET A 3 -7.63 -13.59 10.37
C MET A 3 -7.86 -13.31 11.87
N PRO A 4 -6.91 -13.63 12.77
CA PRO A 4 -7.06 -13.37 14.19
C PRO A 4 -7.13 -11.86 14.48
N MET A 5 -8.18 -11.45 15.18
CA MET A 5 -8.33 -10.10 15.73
C MET A 5 -7.52 -9.98 17.03
N ASP A 6 -6.23 -9.66 16.93
CA ASP A 6 -5.41 -9.01 17.99
C ASP A 6 -3.93 -9.00 17.57
N TYR A 7 -3.58 -8.28 16.49
CA TYR A 7 -2.18 -7.91 16.23
C TYR A 7 -2.02 -6.41 16.46
N ASP A 8 -2.10 -6.01 17.72
CA ASP A 8 -1.56 -4.73 18.17
C ASP A 8 -0.04 -4.86 18.22
N GLY A 9 0.57 -4.78 17.03
CA GLY A 9 1.97 -5.10 16.75
C GLY A 9 2.96 -4.02 17.22
N MET A 10 2.89 -3.59 18.49
CA MET A 10 3.99 -2.86 19.10
C MET A 10 5.11 -3.83 19.50
N ARG A 11 5.85 -4.36 18.51
CA ARG A 11 7.19 -4.89 18.78
C ARG A 11 8.08 -3.71 19.18
N SER A 12 8.46 -3.68 20.46
CA SER A 12 9.39 -2.71 21.03
C SER A 12 10.85 -3.16 20.97
N ASP A 13 11.11 -4.38 20.49
CA ASP A 13 12.46 -4.91 20.31
C ASP A 13 12.77 -5.20 18.82
N ASP A 14 14.05 -5.06 18.48
CA ASP A 14 14.62 -5.46 17.18
C ASP A 14 14.89 -6.98 17.15
N SER A 15 14.21 -7.77 17.98
CA SER A 15 14.38 -9.22 18.00
C SER A 15 13.35 -9.89 17.09
N SER A 16 13.84 -10.77 16.22
CA SER A 16 13.00 -11.65 15.42
C SER A 16 13.30 -13.08 15.84
N GLU A 17 12.28 -13.86 16.18
CA GLU A 17 12.42 -15.31 16.40
C GLU A 17 12.92 -16.05 15.14
N ARG A 18 13.00 -15.35 13.99
CA ARG A 18 13.29 -15.92 12.68
C ARG A 18 14.66 -15.53 12.11
N ALA A 19 15.42 -14.63 12.74
CA ALA A 19 16.71 -14.20 12.22
C ALA A 19 17.68 -13.72 13.31
N ASN A 20 18.98 -13.99 13.11
CA ASN A 20 20.06 -13.58 14.01
C ASN A 20 20.61 -12.17 13.71
N SER A 21 20.19 -11.55 12.60
CA SER A 21 20.58 -10.21 12.18
C SER A 21 19.54 -9.60 11.22
N VAL A 22 19.58 -8.27 11.04
CA VAL A 22 18.73 -7.57 10.06
C VAL A 22 19.04 -8.04 8.63
N ASP A 23 20.30 -8.31 8.31
CA ASP A 23 20.71 -8.72 6.96
C ASP A 23 20.20 -10.13 6.62
N ASP A 24 20.27 -11.07 7.56
CA ASP A 24 19.67 -12.41 7.38
C ASP A 24 18.15 -12.31 7.20
N TYR A 25 17.52 -11.38 7.93
CA TYR A 25 16.08 -11.14 7.82
C TYR A 25 15.71 -10.57 6.45
N LYS A 26 16.48 -9.59 5.93
CA LYS A 26 16.30 -9.05 4.58
C LYS A 26 16.35 -10.14 3.51
N VAL A 27 17.35 -11.02 3.57
CA VAL A 27 17.48 -12.14 2.61
C VAL A 27 16.27 -13.06 2.68
N THR A 28 15.83 -13.40 3.89
CA THR A 28 14.62 -14.21 4.12
C THR A 28 13.37 -13.56 3.51
N CYS A 29 13.16 -12.27 3.75
CA CYS A 29 12.01 -11.53 3.25
C CYS A 29 12.04 -11.35 1.71
N ILE A 30 13.21 -11.12 1.11
CA ILE A 30 13.36 -11.05 -0.35
C ILE A 30 12.96 -12.39 -0.99
N ARG A 31 13.44 -13.51 -0.45
CA ARG A 31 13.04 -14.85 -0.92
C ARG A 31 11.54 -15.09 -0.73
N PHE A 32 10.98 -14.65 0.39
CA PHE A 32 9.56 -14.76 0.63
C PHE A 32 8.72 -13.97 -0.38
N ILE A 33 9.16 -12.76 -0.77
CA ILE A 33 8.52 -11.97 -1.83
C ILE A 33 8.56 -12.71 -3.17
N GLU A 34 9.70 -13.31 -3.51
CA GLU A 34 9.83 -14.13 -4.73
C GLU A 34 8.90 -15.35 -4.68
N ASP A 35 8.88 -16.08 -3.56
CA ASP A 35 8.06 -17.27 -3.38
C ASP A 35 6.56 -16.96 -3.51
N ILE A 36 6.07 -15.96 -2.76
CA ILE A 36 4.64 -15.59 -2.78
C ILE A 36 4.22 -14.96 -4.12
N SER A 37 5.16 -14.40 -4.88
CA SER A 37 4.86 -13.85 -6.21
C SER A 37 4.31 -14.91 -7.17
N HIS A 38 4.72 -16.17 -7.02
CA HIS A 38 4.20 -17.27 -7.83
C HIS A 38 2.70 -17.48 -7.61
N ASP A 39 2.21 -17.33 -6.39
CA ASP A 39 0.78 -17.42 -6.08
C ASP A 39 0.00 -16.28 -6.77
N TYR A 40 0.55 -15.07 -6.76
CA TYR A 40 -0.04 -13.92 -7.45
C TYR A 40 -0.07 -14.08 -8.97
N LEU A 41 0.98 -14.66 -9.56
CA LEU A 41 1.02 -15.00 -10.99
C LEU A 41 0.05 -16.12 -11.34
N ALA A 42 -0.09 -17.14 -10.48
CA ALA A 42 -1.07 -18.21 -10.65
C ALA A 42 -2.52 -17.68 -10.60
N TRP A 43 -2.79 -16.65 -9.78
CA TRP A 43 -4.08 -15.95 -9.81
C TRP A 43 -4.32 -15.22 -11.14
N VAL A 44 -3.28 -14.62 -11.74
CA VAL A 44 -3.39 -14.02 -13.09
C VAL A 44 -3.73 -15.10 -14.12
N ASP A 45 -3.08 -16.27 -14.09
CA ASP A 45 -3.41 -17.41 -14.95
C ASP A 45 -4.88 -17.84 -14.79
N TYR A 46 -5.35 -17.90 -13.53
CA TYR A 46 -6.71 -18.32 -13.20
C TYR A 46 -7.77 -17.39 -13.80
N TYR A 47 -7.50 -16.09 -13.90
CA TYR A 47 -8.44 -15.11 -14.44
C TYR A 47 -8.65 -15.22 -15.95
N LYS A 48 -7.78 -15.91 -16.69
CA LYS A 48 -7.87 -16.07 -18.16
C LYS A 48 -8.10 -14.75 -18.88
N LEU A 49 -7.28 -13.75 -18.53
CA LEU A 49 -7.44 -12.38 -19.00
C LEU A 49 -7.10 -12.24 -20.49
N PRO A 50 -7.60 -11.19 -21.17
CA PRO A 50 -7.12 -10.81 -22.49
C PRO A 50 -5.59 -10.61 -22.49
N PRO A 51 -4.88 -10.93 -23.59
CA PRO A 51 -3.41 -10.91 -23.61
C PRO A 51 -2.76 -9.60 -23.16
N GLU A 52 -3.37 -8.45 -23.51
CA GLU A 52 -2.87 -7.13 -23.12
C GLU A 52 -2.97 -6.88 -21.60
N GLU A 53 -4.08 -7.26 -20.99
CA GLU A 53 -4.28 -7.07 -19.54
C GLU A 53 -3.50 -8.11 -18.74
N ASP A 54 -3.38 -9.35 -19.23
CA ASP A 54 -2.49 -10.38 -18.66
C ASP A 54 -1.04 -9.86 -18.60
N LYS A 55 -0.49 -9.45 -19.75
CA LYS A 55 0.86 -8.91 -19.85
C LYS A 55 1.06 -7.72 -18.91
N LYS A 56 0.12 -6.76 -18.91
CA LYS A 56 0.19 -5.58 -18.05
C LYS A 56 0.21 -5.93 -16.57
N ARG A 57 -0.57 -6.92 -16.11
CA ARG A 57 -0.56 -7.35 -14.70
C ARG A 57 0.75 -8.02 -14.33
N ARG A 58 1.29 -8.90 -15.19
CA ARG A 58 2.59 -9.54 -14.96
C ARG A 58 3.73 -8.54 -14.92
N ASP A 59 3.77 -7.60 -15.86
CA ASP A 59 4.79 -6.54 -15.91
C ASP A 59 4.75 -5.70 -14.62
N ARG A 60 3.55 -5.38 -14.11
CA ARG A 60 3.38 -4.66 -12.84
C ARG A 60 3.83 -5.47 -11.63
N ILE A 61 3.46 -6.75 -11.55
CA ILE A 61 3.90 -7.65 -10.47
C ILE A 61 5.43 -7.74 -10.47
N ALA A 62 6.06 -7.95 -11.63
CA ALA A 62 7.51 -8.00 -11.76
C ALA A 62 8.19 -6.70 -11.28
N ALA A 63 7.65 -5.54 -11.69
CA ALA A 63 8.17 -4.25 -11.23
C ALA A 63 8.00 -4.05 -9.72
N VAL A 64 6.90 -4.53 -9.12
CA VAL A 64 6.69 -4.50 -7.67
C VAL A 64 7.71 -5.36 -6.95
N ILE A 65 7.99 -6.58 -7.43
CA ILE A 65 9.01 -7.48 -6.84
C ILE A 65 10.37 -6.79 -6.85
N GLU A 66 10.80 -6.30 -8.02
CA GLU A 66 12.10 -5.64 -8.17
C GLU A 66 12.25 -4.46 -7.20
N LYS A 67 11.24 -3.58 -7.16
CA LYS A 67 11.30 -2.40 -6.29
C LYS A 67 11.19 -2.74 -4.80
N THR A 68 10.35 -3.70 -4.45
CA THR A 68 10.21 -4.16 -3.05
C THR A 68 11.54 -4.73 -2.57
N ASN A 69 12.17 -5.60 -3.37
CA ASN A 69 13.46 -6.20 -3.03
C ASN A 69 14.56 -5.14 -2.89
N GLU A 70 14.56 -4.13 -3.75
CA GLU A 70 15.48 -2.99 -3.60
C GLU A 70 15.25 -2.22 -2.30
N TRP A 71 14.00 -1.97 -1.93
CA TRP A 71 13.65 -1.26 -0.69
C TRP A 71 14.00 -2.07 0.56
N ILE A 72 13.73 -3.36 0.57
CA ILE A 72 14.14 -4.26 1.65
C ILE A 72 15.66 -4.26 1.79
N ALA A 73 16.40 -4.37 0.67
CA ALA A 73 17.85 -4.43 0.71
C ALA A 73 18.50 -3.12 1.17
N LYS A 74 18.09 -1.99 0.57
CA LYS A 74 18.82 -0.71 0.64
C LYS A 74 18.19 0.31 1.57
N VAL A 75 16.86 0.30 1.75
CA VAL A 75 16.14 1.34 2.48
C VAL A 75 15.86 0.89 3.90
N ALA A 76 15.25 -0.28 4.09
CA ALA A 76 14.94 -0.81 5.41
C ALA A 76 16.22 -1.05 6.24
N GLN A 77 16.30 -0.45 7.43
CA GLN A 77 17.47 -0.57 8.33
C GLN A 77 17.19 -1.34 9.63
N THR A 78 15.93 -1.66 9.90
CA THR A 78 15.48 -2.39 11.10
C THR A 78 14.59 -3.54 10.69
N ILE A 79 14.39 -4.52 11.58
CA ILE A 79 13.48 -5.64 11.33
C ILE A 79 12.07 -5.13 11.03
N LYS A 80 11.60 -4.17 11.83
CA LYS A 80 10.29 -3.53 11.62
C LYS A 80 10.22 -2.79 10.28
N GLY A 81 11.30 -2.15 9.85
CA GLY A 81 11.35 -1.51 8.52
C GLY A 81 11.27 -2.54 7.39
N VAL A 82 11.91 -3.70 7.54
CA VAL A 82 11.80 -4.82 6.59
C VAL A 82 10.37 -5.32 6.54
N ASP A 83 9.70 -5.48 7.69
CA ASP A 83 8.29 -5.88 7.76
C ASP A 83 7.38 -4.90 6.99
N VAL A 84 7.52 -3.59 7.23
CA VAL A 84 6.73 -2.56 6.54
C VAL A 84 6.95 -2.62 5.02
N ALA A 85 8.20 -2.71 4.55
CA ALA A 85 8.51 -2.77 3.13
C ALA A 85 7.98 -4.06 2.47
N MET A 86 8.14 -5.20 3.15
CA MET A 86 7.63 -6.49 2.68
C MET A 86 6.10 -6.50 2.59
N ASN A 87 5.42 -6.04 3.64
CA ASN A 87 3.96 -6.02 3.70
C ASN A 87 3.35 -5.04 2.68
N ASP A 88 4.00 -3.92 2.41
CA ASP A 88 3.63 -3.00 1.32
C ASP A 88 3.81 -3.65 -0.06
N GLY A 89 4.93 -4.35 -0.28
CA GLY A 89 5.17 -5.09 -1.52
C GLY A 89 4.13 -6.17 -1.81
N ILE A 90 3.74 -6.94 -0.78
CA ILE A 90 2.67 -7.95 -0.87
C ILE A 90 1.32 -7.29 -1.24
N GLN A 91 1.00 -6.15 -0.62
CA GLN A 91 -0.21 -5.39 -0.96
C GLN A 91 -0.18 -4.93 -2.42
N LYS A 92 0.93 -4.35 -2.89
CA LYS A 92 1.08 -3.90 -4.28
C LYS A 92 1.02 -5.03 -5.30
N MET A 93 1.51 -6.23 -4.95
CA MET A 93 1.32 -7.42 -5.77
C MET A 93 -0.16 -7.80 -5.85
N ALA A 94 -0.87 -7.82 -4.72
CA ALA A 94 -2.31 -8.09 -4.70
C ALA A 94 -3.11 -7.05 -5.52
N GLU A 95 -2.76 -5.76 -5.41
CA GLU A 95 -3.33 -4.68 -6.22
C GLU A 95 -3.11 -4.91 -7.72
N SER A 96 -1.88 -5.30 -8.09
CA SER A 96 -1.51 -5.57 -9.49
C SER A 96 -2.23 -6.80 -10.04
N THR A 97 -2.36 -7.87 -9.24
CA THR A 97 -3.11 -9.08 -9.59
C THR A 97 -4.60 -8.79 -9.76
N ALA A 98 -5.21 -8.02 -8.85
CA ALA A 98 -6.63 -7.64 -8.94
C ALA A 98 -6.93 -6.69 -10.12
N GLY A 99 -5.90 -5.97 -10.58
CA GLY A 99 -6.00 -4.96 -11.62
C GLY A 99 -6.70 -3.68 -11.13
N GLN A 100 -6.65 -2.65 -11.97
CA GLN A 100 -7.26 -1.35 -11.71
C GLN A 100 -8.43 -1.14 -12.67
N PRO A 101 -9.68 -1.44 -12.25
CA PRO A 101 -10.85 -1.31 -13.09
C PRO A 101 -11.16 0.16 -13.42
N PHE A 102 -10.77 1.09 -12.55
CA PHE A 102 -10.86 2.53 -12.77
C PHE A 102 -9.53 3.21 -12.38
N GLN A 103 -9.37 4.47 -12.74
CA GLN A 103 -8.12 5.19 -12.46
C GLN A 103 -8.08 5.60 -11.00
N ILE A 104 -7.02 5.21 -10.29
CA ILE A 104 -6.78 5.53 -8.90
C ILE A 104 -5.28 5.71 -8.67
N GLY A 105 -4.92 6.70 -7.86
CA GLY A 105 -3.54 6.95 -7.48
C GLY A 105 -3.45 7.67 -6.14
N VAL A 106 -2.39 7.33 -5.40
CA VAL A 106 -2.00 7.99 -4.16
C VAL A 106 -0.64 8.62 -4.38
N PHE A 107 -0.52 9.90 -4.05
CA PHE A 107 0.65 10.69 -4.36
C PHE A 107 1.20 11.39 -3.12
N VAL A 108 2.51 11.31 -2.96
CA VAL A 108 3.29 12.07 -1.98
C VAL A 108 4.40 12.76 -2.75
N ASN A 109 4.53 14.09 -2.62
CA ASN A 109 5.51 14.87 -3.38
C ASN A 109 5.49 14.59 -4.91
N LYS A 110 4.29 14.40 -5.47
CA LYS A 110 4.04 14.06 -6.89
C LYS A 110 4.59 12.69 -7.34
N GLN A 111 5.03 11.86 -6.41
CA GLN A 111 5.44 10.48 -6.65
C GLN A 111 4.37 9.53 -6.11
N SER A 112 4.28 8.31 -6.64
CA SER A 112 3.34 7.29 -6.18
C SER A 112 4.03 5.94 -6.01
N GLY A 113 3.41 5.06 -5.21
CA GLY A 113 3.91 3.70 -4.98
C GLY A 113 5.09 3.68 -4.00
N TYR A 114 6.23 4.24 -4.40
CA TYR A 114 7.47 4.31 -3.61
C TYR A 114 7.97 5.76 -3.58
N THR A 115 7.94 6.40 -2.42
CA THR A 115 8.08 7.87 -2.30
C THR A 115 9.02 8.28 -1.18
N GLN A 116 9.40 9.56 -1.16
CA GLN A 116 10.23 10.13 -0.11
C GLN A 116 9.63 11.43 0.42
N SER A 117 9.81 11.67 1.72
CA SER A 117 9.42 12.93 2.35
C SER A 117 10.33 13.25 3.54
N LYS A 118 10.37 14.53 3.92
CA LYS A 118 10.92 14.94 5.22
C LYS A 118 9.92 14.63 6.34
N PRO A 119 10.38 14.52 7.60
CA PRO A 119 9.49 14.53 8.77
C PRO A 119 8.59 15.77 8.80
N GLY A 120 7.42 15.65 9.43
CA GLY A 120 6.44 16.73 9.57
C GLY A 120 5.05 16.33 9.07
N ILE A 121 4.24 17.32 8.71
CA ILE A 121 2.93 17.07 8.09
C ILE A 121 3.14 16.77 6.61
N ILE A 122 2.82 15.54 6.21
CA ILE A 122 2.94 15.05 4.84
C ILE A 122 1.56 15.15 4.18
N ASP A 123 1.53 15.82 3.04
CA ASP A 123 0.36 15.89 2.17
C ASP A 123 0.27 14.61 1.33
N ILE A 124 -0.83 13.86 1.51
CA ILE A 124 -1.17 12.68 0.72
C ILE A 124 -2.32 13.06 -0.19
N ASN A 125 -2.04 13.14 -1.48
CA ASN A 125 -3.05 13.42 -2.49
C ASN A 125 -3.60 12.11 -3.06
N VAL A 126 -4.90 11.88 -2.88
CA VAL A 126 -5.64 10.76 -3.45
C VAL A 126 -6.44 11.25 -4.65
N LYS A 127 -6.16 10.68 -5.83
CA LYS A 127 -6.91 10.96 -7.06
C LYS A 127 -7.60 9.72 -7.58
N ALA A 128 -8.80 9.90 -8.10
CA ALA A 128 -9.51 8.84 -8.80
C ALA A 128 -10.51 9.37 -9.83
N VAL A 129 -10.77 8.55 -10.84
CA VAL A 129 -11.80 8.79 -11.86
C VAL A 129 -12.47 7.46 -12.17
N GLY A 130 -13.79 7.42 -12.04
CA GLY A 130 -14.60 6.24 -12.38
C GLY A 130 -14.76 6.07 -13.88
N ARG A 131 -15.10 4.86 -14.31
CA ARG A 131 -15.41 4.56 -15.72
C ARG A 131 -16.78 5.10 -16.09
N ASP A 132 -16.96 5.40 -17.37
CA ASP A 132 -18.27 5.71 -17.97
C ASP A 132 -19.06 6.80 -17.23
N GLY A 133 -18.35 7.79 -16.67
CA GLY A 133 -18.95 8.90 -15.92
C GLY A 133 -19.41 8.55 -14.51
N LYS A 134 -19.09 7.36 -14.00
CA LYS A 134 -19.36 6.99 -12.61
C LYS A 134 -18.50 7.81 -11.66
N LYS A 135 -19.08 8.14 -10.51
CA LYS A 135 -18.40 8.88 -9.45
C LYS A 135 -17.52 7.96 -8.62
N THR A 136 -16.61 8.54 -7.87
CA THR A 136 -15.73 7.83 -6.94
C THR A 136 -15.80 8.42 -5.54
N ARG A 137 -15.53 7.60 -4.53
CA ARG A 137 -15.56 8.00 -3.12
C ARG A 137 -14.56 7.19 -2.31
N ILE A 138 -13.94 7.81 -1.31
CA ILE A 138 -13.17 7.11 -0.27
C ILE A 138 -14.14 6.34 0.63
N ILE A 139 -13.87 5.05 0.83
CA ILE A 139 -14.66 4.16 1.70
C ILE A 139 -13.77 3.56 2.78
N GLU A 140 -14.39 2.98 3.80
CA GLU A 140 -13.68 2.26 4.85
C GLU A 140 -12.80 1.15 4.26
N HIS A 141 -11.55 1.08 4.71
CA HIS A 141 -10.65 -0.02 4.38
C HIS A 141 -11.09 -1.30 5.11
N TYR A 142 -11.39 -1.19 6.40
CA TYR A 142 -11.88 -2.31 7.21
C TYR A 142 -12.64 -1.84 8.45
N LYS A 143 -13.91 -2.24 8.59
CA LYS A 143 -14.77 -2.11 9.79
C LYS A 143 -14.39 -0.95 10.74
N GLY A 144 -14.74 0.28 10.37
CA GLY A 144 -14.50 1.47 11.17
C GLY A 144 -13.09 2.06 11.06
N GLN A 145 -12.24 1.53 10.17
CA GLN A 145 -10.94 2.11 9.81
C GLN A 145 -10.98 2.60 8.36
N ASN A 146 -10.79 3.91 8.17
CA ASN A 146 -10.77 4.52 6.84
C ASN A 146 -9.51 4.15 6.05
N PHE A 147 -8.39 4.00 6.75
CA PHE A 147 -7.08 3.77 6.15
C PHE A 147 -6.35 2.63 6.85
N ARG A 148 -5.47 1.95 6.10
CA ARG A 148 -4.44 1.08 6.69
C ARG A 148 -3.13 1.84 6.70
N VAL A 149 -2.52 1.90 7.87
CA VAL A 149 -1.21 2.51 8.07
C VAL A 149 -0.30 1.52 8.77
N GLU A 150 0.88 1.30 8.20
CA GLU A 150 1.92 0.47 8.80
C GLU A 150 3.21 1.29 8.86
N SER A 151 3.80 1.46 10.04
CA SER A 151 4.96 2.36 10.16
C SER A 151 5.94 1.92 11.23
N THR A 152 7.22 2.23 10.99
CA THR A 152 8.28 2.13 12.00
C THR A 152 8.11 3.18 13.10
N ALA A 153 7.55 4.35 12.77
CA ALA A 153 7.32 5.47 13.69
C ALA A 153 5.86 5.56 14.17
N LYS A 154 5.63 6.44 15.16
CA LYS A 154 4.27 6.88 15.51
C LYS A 154 3.83 7.92 14.50
N VAL A 155 2.80 7.59 13.74
CA VAL A 155 2.18 8.47 12.75
C VAL A 155 0.68 8.44 12.91
N PHE A 156 0.01 9.52 12.49
CA PHE A 156 -1.44 9.65 12.56
C PHE A 156 -1.96 10.29 11.27
N ILE A 157 -3.18 9.97 10.89
CA ILE A 157 -3.88 10.61 9.78
C ILE A 157 -5.04 11.39 10.36
N ASP A 158 -5.14 12.66 10.00
CA ASP A 158 -6.29 13.47 10.38
C ASP A 158 -7.55 12.99 9.65
N GLU A 159 -8.30 12.12 10.33
CA GLU A 159 -9.54 11.56 9.79
C GLU A 159 -10.77 12.44 10.01
N THR A 160 -10.63 13.60 10.68
CA THR A 160 -11.79 14.43 11.07
C THR A 160 -12.55 15.02 9.89
N ASN A 161 -11.88 15.15 8.74
CA ASN A 161 -12.42 15.79 7.53
C ASN A 161 -12.28 14.89 6.29
N VAL A 162 -12.28 13.56 6.46
CA VAL A 162 -12.30 12.65 5.30
C VAL A 162 -13.62 12.86 4.55
N PRO A 163 -13.59 13.26 3.27
CA PRO A 163 -14.82 13.53 2.53
C PRO A 163 -15.66 12.26 2.39
N VAL A 164 -16.96 12.41 2.61
CA VAL A 164 -17.97 11.35 2.39
C VAL A 164 -18.75 11.54 1.09
N ASP A 165 -18.44 12.59 0.35
CA ASP A 165 -19.09 12.91 -0.92
C ASP A 165 -18.60 12.01 -2.06
N GLU A 166 -19.38 12.00 -3.14
CA GLU A 166 -19.02 11.35 -4.40
C GLU A 166 -18.48 12.36 -5.40
N PHE A 167 -17.37 12.03 -6.05
CA PHE A 167 -16.63 12.91 -6.94
C PHE A 167 -16.63 12.39 -8.38
N ASP A 168 -16.96 13.25 -9.34
CA ASP A 168 -16.75 12.95 -10.78
C ASP A 168 -15.26 12.85 -11.10
N LEU A 169 -14.46 13.78 -10.55
CA LEU A 169 -13.00 13.77 -10.55
C LEU A 169 -12.53 13.98 -9.11
N MET A 170 -12.04 12.92 -8.48
CA MET A 170 -11.58 12.98 -7.09
C MET A 170 -10.15 13.55 -7.04
N ASP A 171 -9.97 14.54 -6.19
CA ASP A 171 -8.67 15.15 -5.84
C ASP A 171 -8.73 15.54 -4.35
N VAL A 172 -8.44 14.57 -3.49
CA VAL A 172 -8.59 14.69 -2.03
C VAL A 172 -7.22 14.74 -1.39
N HIS A 173 -7.00 15.74 -0.54
CA HIS A 173 -5.77 15.92 0.21
C HIS A 173 -5.97 15.48 1.66
N LEU A 174 -5.22 14.47 2.08
CA LEU A 174 -5.16 13.95 3.45
C LEU A 174 -3.87 14.41 4.11
N LYS A 175 -3.91 14.68 5.42
CA LYS A 175 -2.74 15.08 6.20
C LYS A 175 -2.28 13.92 7.06
N LEU A 176 -1.07 13.44 6.79
CA LEU A 176 -0.38 12.48 7.64
C LEU A 176 0.61 13.22 8.54
N ASP A 177 0.42 13.12 9.85
CA ASP A 177 1.35 13.62 10.85
C ASP A 177 2.49 12.60 11.06
N ALA A 178 3.66 12.95 10.53
CA ALA A 178 4.92 12.26 10.73
C ALA A 178 5.94 13.16 11.47
N THR A 179 5.47 14.05 12.36
CA THR A 179 6.35 14.94 13.14
C THR A 179 7.27 14.18 14.10
N GLN A 180 6.85 13.00 14.55
CA GLN A 180 7.64 12.11 15.41
C GLN A 180 8.51 11.12 14.63
N ALA A 181 8.47 11.15 13.29
CA ALA A 181 9.30 10.29 12.47
C ALA A 181 10.74 10.82 12.39
N GLN A 182 11.68 9.89 12.32
CA GLN A 182 13.10 10.13 12.17
C GLN A 182 13.57 9.69 10.79
N GLN A 183 14.76 10.16 10.41
CA GLN A 183 15.39 9.72 9.16
C GLN A 183 15.48 8.18 9.13
N ARG A 184 15.15 7.60 7.98
CA ARG A 184 15.02 6.15 7.68
C ARG A 184 13.74 5.48 8.16
N ASP A 185 12.84 6.20 8.81
CA ASP A 185 11.53 5.64 9.07
C ASP A 185 10.76 5.34 7.78
N LEU A 186 9.96 4.29 7.85
CA LEU A 186 9.09 3.83 6.78
C LEU A 186 7.63 3.95 7.21
N ILE A 187 6.80 4.41 6.28
CA ILE A 187 5.36 4.53 6.46
C ILE A 187 4.69 3.98 5.20
N SER A 188 3.94 2.89 5.29
CA SER A 188 3.03 2.42 4.26
C SER A 188 1.62 2.94 4.57
N PHE A 189 1.01 3.58 3.60
CA PHE A 189 -0.36 4.10 3.66
C PHE A 189 -1.19 3.49 2.54
N THR A 190 -2.35 2.94 2.89
CA THR A 190 -3.31 2.37 1.95
C THR A 190 -4.68 3.01 2.13
N VAL A 191 -5.24 3.51 1.02
CA VAL A 191 -6.61 4.02 0.93
C VAL A 191 -7.46 3.10 0.07
N THR A 192 -8.75 3.00 0.37
CA THR A 192 -9.72 2.28 -0.46
C THR A 192 -10.68 3.26 -1.10
N VAL A 193 -10.84 3.17 -2.42
CA VAL A 193 -11.78 3.98 -3.19
C VAL A 193 -12.78 3.04 -3.86
N ALA A 194 -14.04 3.45 -3.86
CA ALA A 194 -15.11 2.78 -4.59
C ALA A 194 -15.55 3.62 -5.80
N GLU A 195 -15.91 2.93 -6.87
CA GLU A 195 -16.66 3.46 -8.01
C GLU A 195 -18.15 3.29 -7.71
N MET A 196 -18.90 4.39 -7.73
CA MET A 196 -20.31 4.45 -7.37
C MET A 196 -21.19 4.42 -8.63
N ALA A 197 -22.20 3.56 -8.62
CA ALA A 197 -23.24 3.50 -9.64
C ALA A 197 -24.61 3.54 -8.96
N ASP A 198 -25.44 4.53 -9.30
CA ASP A 198 -26.78 4.71 -8.74
C ASP A 198 -26.84 4.70 -7.20
N GLY A 199 -25.80 5.24 -6.54
CA GLY A 199 -25.66 5.26 -5.08
C GLY A 199 -25.14 3.97 -4.43
N TYR A 200 -24.73 2.98 -5.23
CA TYR A 200 -24.17 1.71 -4.76
C TYR A 200 -22.70 1.53 -5.17
N GLU A 201 -21.92 0.84 -4.34
CA GLU A 201 -20.56 0.39 -4.70
C GLU A 201 -20.63 -0.60 -5.87
N SER A 202 -20.13 -0.21 -7.04
CA SER A 202 -20.06 -1.09 -8.21
C SER A 202 -18.72 -1.83 -8.31
N ASP A 203 -17.64 -1.18 -7.89
CA ASP A 203 -16.30 -1.76 -7.83
C ASP A 203 -15.49 -0.99 -6.78
N LYS A 204 -14.42 -1.59 -6.22
CA LYS A 204 -13.53 -0.92 -5.27
C LYS A 204 -12.11 -1.45 -5.34
N ARG A 205 -11.15 -0.57 -5.08
CA ARG A 205 -9.73 -0.94 -5.00
C ARG A 205 -9.03 -0.21 -3.87
N GLY A 206 -8.18 -0.96 -3.19
CA GLY A 206 -7.12 -0.41 -2.35
C GLY A 206 -5.94 0.01 -3.23
N VAL A 207 -5.31 1.12 -2.89
CA VAL A 207 -4.00 1.50 -3.44
C VAL A 207 -3.09 1.96 -2.31
N SER A 208 -1.89 1.41 -2.28
CA SER A 208 -0.89 1.69 -1.27
C SER A 208 0.23 2.59 -1.79
N THR A 209 0.83 3.37 -0.90
CA THR A 209 2.07 4.12 -1.14
C THR A 209 2.96 4.03 0.10
N ILE A 210 4.22 3.64 -0.12
CA ILE A 210 5.25 3.65 0.93
C ILE A 210 6.07 4.93 0.85
N ILE A 211 6.38 5.48 2.02
CA ILE A 211 7.11 6.74 2.23
C ILE A 211 8.36 6.41 3.03
N HIS A 212 9.53 6.78 2.49
CA HIS A 212 10.79 6.77 3.22
C HIS A 212 11.12 8.18 3.72
N ILE A 213 11.33 8.29 5.02
CA ILE A 213 11.65 9.55 5.68
C ILE A 213 13.14 9.87 5.48
N ILE A 214 13.44 10.98 4.78
CA ILE A 214 14.81 11.40 4.42
C ILE A 214 15.34 12.57 5.24
#